data_AF-A0A396GQQ4-F1
#
_entry.id   AF-A0A396GQQ4-F1
#
_cell.length_a   1.000
_cell.length_b   1.000
_cell.length_c   1.000
_cell.angle_alpha   90.00
_cell.angle_beta   90.00
_cell.angle_gamma   90.00
#
_symmetry.space_group_name_H-M   'P 1'
#
loop_
_entity.id
_entity.type
_entity.pdbx_description
1 polymer ?
#
loop_
_entity_poly.entity_id
_entity_poly.type
_entity_poly.pdbx_seq_one_letter_code
_entity_poly.pdbx_strand_id
1 'polypeptide(L)'
;MKKHFCKIEKQKNIEKERILSCKNYNDIYRPMSSDLIEKKLFKFQKYWRNGEPVLISNVLKKRTGLSWEPMITWRALRVNSSSSVSSNIQAILASCEVKIDTRQFFEGYKEGRRYINFWPEMLRLKDWPPYDEFENVLPRHCDEFIHCLPFQEYCDPRSGILNLATKLPPNVIKLDLGPKSYIAYGTKDELGRGDSVTKLHCDMADAVWYIIL
;
A
#
# COMPACT_ATOMS: atom_id res chain seq x y z
N MET A 1 -29.10 31.80 27.70
CA MET A 1 -28.22 30.63 27.93
C MET A 1 -28.74 29.27 27.41
N LYS A 2 -29.93 29.14 26.77
CA LYS A 2 -30.47 27.82 26.33
C LYS A 2 -30.30 27.47 24.83
N LYS A 3 -29.81 28.39 23.98
CA LYS A 3 -29.64 28.14 22.52
C LYS A 3 -28.30 27.50 22.12
N HIS A 4 -27.31 27.48 23.01
CA HIS A 4 -25.98 26.90 22.72
C HIS A 4 -25.88 25.41 23.04
N PHE A 5 -26.64 24.90 24.02
CA PHE A 5 -26.63 23.48 24.38
C PHE A 5 -27.26 22.57 23.32
N CYS A 6 -28.34 23.02 22.66
CA CYS A 6 -29.06 22.22 21.66
C CYS A 6 -28.26 22.03 20.34
N LYS A 7 -27.31 22.91 20.03
CA LYS A 7 -26.38 22.72 18.90
C LYS A 7 -25.28 21.71 19.20
N ILE A 8 -24.77 21.71 20.43
CA ILE A 8 -23.70 20.80 20.87
C ILE A 8 -24.21 19.35 20.96
N GLU A 9 -25.45 19.14 21.43
CA GLU A 9 -26.06 17.81 21.45
C GLU A 9 -26.34 17.28 20.04
N LYS A 10 -26.78 18.13 19.10
CA LYS A 10 -26.96 17.74 17.69
C LYS A 10 -25.63 17.40 17.00
N GLN A 11 -24.55 18.14 17.26
CA GLN A 11 -23.21 17.81 16.74
C GLN A 11 -22.66 16.51 17.33
N LYS A 12 -22.81 16.28 18.64
CA LYS A 12 -22.41 15.02 19.29
C LYS A 12 -23.19 13.81 18.78
N ASN A 13 -24.47 13.97 18.46
CA ASN A 13 -25.27 12.89 17.87
C ASN A 13 -24.89 12.60 16.42
N ILE A 14 -24.54 13.62 15.63
CA ILE A 14 -24.04 13.43 14.25
C ILE A 14 -22.64 12.78 14.23
N GLU A 15 -21.76 13.12 15.19
CA GLU A 15 -20.47 12.42 15.36
C GLU A 15 -20.66 10.97 15.83
N LYS A 16 -21.59 10.72 16.77
CA LYS A 16 -21.94 9.35 17.18
C LYS A 16 -22.54 8.53 16.05
N GLU A 17 -23.42 9.09 15.24
CA GLU A 17 -24.02 8.41 14.08
C GLU A 17 -22.98 8.16 12.96
N ARG A 18 -22.02 9.07 12.76
CA ARG A 18 -20.89 8.83 11.84
C ARG A 18 -19.93 7.74 12.31
N ILE A 19 -19.76 7.56 13.62
CA ILE A 19 -18.95 6.47 14.19
C ILE A 19 -19.68 5.11 14.07
N LEU A 20 -21.02 5.09 14.01
CA LEU A 20 -21.82 3.87 13.86
C LEU A 20 -21.89 3.31 12.42
N SER A 21 -21.47 4.08 11.42
CA SER A 21 -21.50 3.65 10.01
C SER A 21 -20.24 2.88 9.57
N CYS A 22 -19.17 2.92 10.35
CA CYS A 22 -18.00 2.08 10.11
C CYS A 22 -18.22 0.79 10.90
N LYS A 23 -18.39 -0.36 10.23
CA LYS A 23 -18.24 -1.67 10.89
C LYS A 23 -17.01 -1.58 11.81
N ASN A 24 -17.14 -2.01 13.06
CA ASN A 24 -16.01 -1.97 13.99
C ASN A 24 -14.83 -2.68 13.32
N TYR A 25 -13.62 -2.16 13.43
CA TYR A 25 -12.41 -2.82 12.89
C TYR A 25 -12.27 -4.30 13.33
N ASN A 26 -12.95 -4.66 14.43
CA ASN A 26 -13.05 -6.01 14.96
C ASN A 26 -13.91 -6.98 14.11
N ASP A 27 -14.75 -6.47 13.21
CA ASP A 27 -15.66 -7.25 12.36
C ASP A 27 -15.02 -7.65 11.01
N ILE A 28 -13.80 -7.18 10.73
CA ILE A 28 -13.06 -7.55 9.52
C ILE A 28 -12.57 -8.99 9.65
N TYR A 29 -12.89 -9.82 8.65
CA TYR A 29 -12.39 -11.19 8.60
C TYR A 29 -10.86 -11.21 8.53
N ARG A 30 -10.24 -11.82 9.57
CA ARG A 30 -8.79 -11.87 9.75
C ARG A 30 -8.24 -13.29 9.82
N PRO A 31 -8.11 -14.00 8.69
CA PRO A 31 -7.49 -15.33 8.68
C PRO A 31 -5.98 -15.25 8.95
N MET A 32 -5.46 -16.20 9.72
CA MET A 32 -4.01 -16.44 9.85
C MET A 32 -3.50 -17.16 8.61
N SER A 33 -2.24 -16.95 8.19
CA SER A 33 -1.68 -17.66 7.02
C SER A 33 -1.66 -19.20 7.16
N SER A 34 -1.82 -19.79 8.35
CA SER A 34 -1.59 -21.22 8.65
C SER A 34 -2.80 -22.16 8.62
N ASP A 35 -4.05 -21.70 8.75
CA ASP A 35 -5.22 -22.61 8.74
C ASP A 35 -5.48 -23.28 7.35
N LEU A 36 -6.20 -24.41 7.34
CA LEU A 36 -6.54 -25.20 6.15
C LEU A 36 -6.97 -24.32 4.95
N ILE A 37 -6.19 -24.37 3.87
CA ILE A 37 -6.26 -23.47 2.70
C ILE A 37 -7.68 -23.42 2.10
N GLU A 38 -8.33 -24.57 1.92
CA GLU A 38 -9.68 -24.66 1.33
C GLU A 38 -10.77 -23.98 2.18
N LYS A 39 -10.73 -24.16 3.51
CA LYS A 39 -11.71 -23.52 4.42
C LYS A 39 -11.56 -22.00 4.44
N LYS A 40 -10.35 -21.48 4.18
CA LYS A 40 -10.12 -20.03 4.06
C LYS A 40 -10.62 -19.48 2.74
N LEU A 41 -10.40 -20.20 1.63
CA LEU A 41 -10.86 -19.76 0.32
C LEU A 41 -12.38 -19.59 0.30
N PHE A 42 -13.13 -20.55 0.86
CA PHE A 42 -14.59 -20.44 0.97
C PHE A 42 -15.03 -19.25 1.82
N LYS A 43 -14.39 -19.03 2.97
CA LYS A 43 -14.68 -17.86 3.82
C LYS A 43 -14.35 -16.56 3.09
N PHE A 44 -13.19 -16.47 2.45
CA PHE A 44 -12.81 -15.33 1.62
C PHE A 44 -13.87 -15.05 0.56
N GLN A 45 -14.27 -16.06 -0.22
CA GLN A 45 -15.32 -15.92 -1.25
C GLN A 45 -16.65 -15.44 -0.67
N LYS A 46 -17.02 -15.87 0.54
CA LYS A 46 -18.23 -15.38 1.23
C LYS A 46 -18.15 -13.88 1.53
N TYR A 47 -17.04 -13.40 2.11
CA TYR A 47 -16.85 -11.97 2.42
C TYR A 47 -16.69 -11.14 1.15
N TRP A 48 -15.91 -11.66 0.19
CA TRP A 48 -15.63 -11.00 -1.08
C TRP A 48 -16.88 -10.78 -1.92
N ARG A 49 -17.78 -11.78 -1.99
CA ARG A 49 -19.08 -11.64 -2.68
C ARG A 49 -19.97 -10.54 -2.10
N ASN A 50 -19.77 -10.18 -0.83
CA ASN A 50 -20.51 -9.11 -0.17
C ASN A 50 -19.82 -7.73 -0.28
N GLY A 51 -18.70 -7.64 -1.02
CA GLY A 51 -17.91 -6.41 -1.13
C GLY A 51 -17.19 -6.02 0.17
N GLU A 52 -16.95 -6.99 1.06
CA GLU A 52 -16.31 -6.73 2.35
C GLU A 52 -14.78 -6.87 2.26
N PRO A 53 -13.99 -5.91 2.78
CA PRO A 53 -12.54 -6.01 2.79
C PRO A 53 -12.07 -7.16 3.69
N VAL A 54 -10.98 -7.82 3.29
CA VAL A 54 -10.37 -8.94 4.02
C VAL A 54 -8.95 -8.58 4.42
N LEU A 55 -8.62 -8.73 5.70
CA LEU A 55 -7.30 -8.42 6.24
C LEU A 55 -6.55 -9.70 6.57
N ILE A 56 -5.37 -9.90 5.99
CA ILE A 56 -4.60 -11.12 6.20
C ILE A 56 -3.34 -10.79 6.96
N SER A 57 -3.17 -11.41 8.12
CA SER A 57 -1.99 -11.22 8.96
C SER A 57 -0.94 -12.30 8.70
N ASN A 58 0.31 -11.98 9.05
CA ASN A 58 1.44 -12.91 9.01
C ASN A 58 1.77 -13.48 7.63
N VAL A 59 1.46 -12.74 6.56
CA VAL A 59 1.84 -13.12 5.18
C VAL A 59 3.37 -13.17 5.01
N LEU A 60 4.11 -12.44 5.86
CA LEU A 60 5.57 -12.41 5.93
C LEU A 60 6.23 -13.78 6.18
N LYS A 61 5.52 -14.74 6.79
CA LYS A 61 6.07 -16.08 7.08
C LYS A 61 6.39 -16.88 5.81
N LYS A 62 5.83 -16.49 4.67
CA LYS A 62 6.07 -17.10 3.36
C LYS A 62 7.26 -16.50 2.61
N ARG A 63 7.93 -15.48 3.16
CA ARG A 63 9.04 -14.81 2.50
C ARG A 63 10.24 -15.74 2.33
N THR A 64 11.00 -15.51 1.28
CA THR A 64 12.25 -16.20 0.95
C THR A 64 13.44 -15.69 1.75
N GLY A 65 13.23 -14.67 2.60
CA GLY A 65 14.27 -14.03 3.40
C GLY A 65 14.87 -12.79 2.73
N LEU A 66 14.30 -12.31 1.62
CA LEU A 66 14.72 -11.04 1.04
C LEU A 66 14.39 -9.89 1.99
N SER A 67 15.36 -8.99 2.16
CA SER A 67 15.16 -7.78 2.94
C SER A 67 14.58 -6.68 2.07
N TRP A 68 13.58 -6.01 2.62
CA TRP A 68 12.95 -4.82 2.09
C TRP A 68 13.43 -3.56 2.83
N GLU A 69 14.46 -3.66 3.67
CA GLU A 69 15.01 -2.52 4.39
C GLU A 69 15.40 -1.41 3.40
N PRO A 70 15.05 -0.14 3.66
CA PRO A 70 15.29 1.01 2.77
C PRO A 70 16.65 1.01 2.07
N MET A 71 17.74 0.80 2.82
CA MET A 71 19.09 0.85 2.28
C MET A 71 19.47 -0.40 1.48
N ILE A 72 18.85 -1.55 1.75
CA ILE A 72 19.01 -2.77 0.95
C ILE A 72 18.24 -2.62 -0.36
N THR A 73 17.00 -2.14 -0.29
CA THR A 73 16.19 -1.82 -1.47
C THR A 73 16.92 -0.82 -2.36
N TRP A 74 17.41 0.29 -1.82
CA TRP A 74 18.23 1.27 -2.55
C TRP A 74 19.43 0.64 -3.27
N ARG A 75 20.18 -0.25 -2.58
CA ARG A 75 21.32 -0.95 -3.20
C ARG A 75 20.88 -1.84 -4.36
N ALA A 76 19.79 -2.57 -4.20
CA ALA A 76 19.26 -3.43 -5.25
C ALA A 76 18.86 -2.62 -6.50
N LEU A 77 18.25 -1.44 -6.30
CA LEU A 77 17.93 -0.52 -7.39
C LEU A 77 19.17 -0.08 -8.17
N ARG A 78 20.21 0.32 -7.46
CA ARG A 78 21.46 0.76 -8.08
C ARG A 78 22.11 -0.33 -8.95
N VAL A 79 22.02 -1.58 -8.53
CA VAL A 79 22.67 -2.73 -9.20
C VAL A 79 21.94 -3.11 -10.49
N ASN A 80 20.60 -3.07 -10.50
CA ASN A 80 19.79 -3.51 -11.65
C ASN A 80 19.63 -2.44 -12.74
N SER A 81 20.05 -1.20 -12.47
CA SER A 81 19.96 -0.09 -13.41
C SER A 81 21.13 -0.13 -14.40
N SER A 82 20.93 -0.69 -15.59
CA SER A 82 21.98 -0.88 -16.61
C SER A 82 22.55 0.45 -17.16
N SER A 83 21.84 1.55 -17.02
CA SER A 83 22.37 2.91 -17.18
C SER A 83 21.35 3.89 -16.61
N SER A 84 21.78 4.76 -15.69
CA SER A 84 21.05 5.99 -15.33
C SER A 84 19.60 5.86 -14.80
N VAL A 85 19.28 4.94 -13.88
CA VAL A 85 18.28 5.32 -12.85
C VAL A 85 18.97 6.40 -12.04
N SER A 86 18.67 7.62 -12.47
CA SER A 86 19.33 8.87 -12.16
C SER A 86 19.50 9.04 -10.68
N SER A 87 20.62 9.68 -10.29
CA SER A 87 20.87 10.16 -8.93
C SER A 87 19.58 10.66 -8.27
N ASN A 88 18.73 11.37 -9.01
CA ASN A 88 17.46 11.89 -8.53
C ASN A 88 16.23 11.07 -8.93
N ILE A 89 15.29 10.94 -7.99
CA ILE A 89 13.93 10.43 -8.13
C ILE A 89 12.92 11.56 -7.92
N GLN A 90 11.72 11.35 -8.44
CA GLN A 90 10.62 12.28 -8.25
C GLN A 90 9.84 11.92 -6.98
N ALA A 91 9.71 12.89 -6.09
CA ALA A 91 8.97 12.75 -4.84
C ALA A 91 7.94 13.87 -4.72
N ILE A 92 6.99 13.70 -3.80
CA ILE A 92 6.01 14.70 -3.44
C ILE A 92 6.26 15.10 -1.99
N LEU A 93 6.51 16.39 -1.77
CA LEU A 93 6.66 17.04 -0.48
C LEU A 93 5.60 18.14 -0.35
N ALA A 94 4.74 18.06 0.67
CA ALA A 94 3.67 19.06 0.89
C ALA A 94 2.83 19.36 -0.38
N SER A 95 2.42 18.30 -1.10
CA SER A 95 1.70 18.37 -2.40
C SER A 95 2.49 19.00 -3.57
N CYS A 96 3.76 19.31 -3.38
CA CYS A 96 4.64 19.83 -4.43
C CYS A 96 5.59 18.73 -4.91
N GLU A 97 5.78 18.67 -6.22
CA GLU A 97 6.70 17.73 -6.84
C GLU A 97 8.14 18.23 -6.71
N VAL A 98 9.01 17.39 -6.17
CA VAL A 98 10.42 17.70 -5.90
C VAL A 98 11.31 16.61 -6.48
N LYS A 99 12.52 17.00 -6.91
CA LYS A 99 13.58 16.06 -7.27
C LYS A 99 14.51 15.90 -6.07
N ILE A 100 14.73 14.66 -5.66
CA ILE A 100 15.60 14.33 -4.52
C ILE A 100 16.52 13.19 -4.92
N ASP A 101 17.77 13.22 -4.44
CA ASP A 101 18.67 12.10 -4.67
C ASP A 101 18.11 10.83 -4.02
N THR A 102 18.15 9.73 -4.76
CA THR A 102 17.57 8.43 -4.38
C THR A 102 18.18 7.95 -3.07
N ARG A 103 19.49 8.10 -2.89
CA ARG A 103 20.15 7.72 -1.64
C ARG A 103 19.69 8.63 -0.51
N GLN A 104 19.65 9.94 -0.72
CA GLN A 104 19.15 10.89 0.28
C GLN A 104 17.70 10.62 0.70
N PHE A 105 16.86 10.16 -0.24
CA PHE A 105 15.49 9.75 0.07
C PHE A 105 15.46 8.52 0.98
N PHE A 106 16.21 7.46 0.68
CA PHE A 106 16.21 6.24 1.52
C PHE A 106 16.94 6.41 2.85
N GLU A 107 18.01 7.23 2.91
CA GLU A 107 18.64 7.64 4.16
C GLU A 107 17.65 8.43 5.02
N GLY A 108 16.96 9.42 4.43
CA GLY A 108 15.93 10.19 5.11
C GLY A 108 14.71 9.38 5.56
N TYR A 109 14.35 8.31 4.83
CA TYR A 109 13.30 7.38 5.25
C TYR A 109 13.70 6.67 6.55
N LYS A 110 14.97 6.24 6.65
CA LYS A 110 15.49 5.48 7.78
C LYS A 110 15.75 6.37 9.01
N GLU A 111 16.33 7.54 8.79
CA GLU A 111 16.79 8.43 9.86
C GLU A 111 15.76 9.49 10.25
N GLY A 112 14.80 9.77 9.35
CA GLY A 112 13.86 10.88 9.45
C GLY A 112 14.43 12.18 8.89
N ARG A 113 13.54 13.02 8.36
CA ARG A 113 13.87 14.37 7.87
C ARG A 113 12.96 15.40 8.52
N ARG A 114 13.49 16.60 8.79
CA ARG A 114 12.76 17.67 9.47
C ARG A 114 13.10 19.03 8.87
N TYR A 115 12.07 19.88 8.79
CA TYR A 115 12.23 21.30 8.54
C TYR A 115 12.95 22.00 9.70
N ILE A 116 13.37 23.25 9.48
CA ILE A 116 14.02 24.08 10.50
C ILE A 116 13.16 24.32 11.75
N ASN A 117 11.83 24.26 11.60
CA ASN A 117 10.87 24.38 12.71
C ASN A 117 10.60 23.05 13.41
N PHE A 118 11.46 22.03 13.19
CA PHE A 118 11.40 20.69 13.74
C PHE A 118 10.22 19.82 13.29
N TRP A 119 9.38 20.32 12.39
CA TRP A 119 8.31 19.51 11.80
C TRP A 119 8.88 18.45 10.85
N PRO A 120 8.34 17.22 10.83
CA PRO A 120 8.80 16.19 9.91
C PRO A 120 8.50 16.56 8.46
N GLU A 121 9.46 16.29 7.58
CA GLU A 121 9.24 16.33 6.13
C GLU A 121 8.53 15.04 5.71
N MET A 122 7.36 15.17 5.08
CA MET A 122 6.56 14.03 4.61
C MET A 122 6.76 13.85 3.11
N LEU A 123 7.74 13.03 2.74
CA LEU A 123 8.07 12.70 1.36
C LEU A 123 7.40 11.39 0.95
N ARG A 124 6.84 11.34 -0.26
CA ARG A 124 6.42 10.09 -0.92
C ARG A 124 6.98 10.00 -2.32
N LEU A 125 7.36 8.81 -2.77
CA LEU A 125 7.74 8.61 -4.17
C LEU A 125 6.53 8.82 -5.08
N LYS A 126 6.78 9.48 -6.21
CA LYS A 126 5.78 9.63 -7.27
C LYS A 126 5.98 8.53 -8.30
N ASP A 127 4.88 7.84 -8.64
CA ASP A 127 4.78 6.88 -9.75
C ASP A 127 5.96 5.89 -9.78
N TRP A 128 6.21 5.22 -8.65
CA TRP A 128 7.36 4.33 -8.47
C TRP A 128 6.95 2.85 -8.48
N PRO A 129 7.68 1.99 -9.20
CA PRO A 129 8.75 2.28 -10.16
C PRO A 129 8.22 3.05 -11.39
N PRO A 130 9.05 3.89 -12.03
CA PRO A 130 8.64 4.65 -13.21
C PRO A 130 8.37 3.68 -14.37
N TYR A 131 7.08 3.53 -14.71
CA TYR A 131 6.51 2.66 -15.75
C TYR A 131 6.66 1.16 -15.47
N ASP A 132 5.52 0.46 -15.30
CA ASP A 132 5.14 -0.98 -15.37
C ASP A 132 6.20 -2.09 -15.22
N GLU A 133 7.34 -1.81 -14.60
CA GLU A 133 8.53 -2.64 -14.67
C GLU A 133 9.12 -2.90 -13.28
N PHE A 134 8.27 -3.10 -12.27
CA PHE A 134 8.74 -3.56 -10.96
C PHE A 134 9.58 -4.85 -11.07
N GLU A 135 9.21 -5.72 -12.00
CA GLU A 135 9.98 -6.91 -12.35
C GLU A 135 11.35 -6.60 -12.98
N ASN A 136 11.51 -5.49 -13.71
CA ASN A 136 12.83 -5.13 -14.28
C ASN A 136 13.69 -4.40 -13.25
N VAL A 137 13.06 -3.62 -12.37
CA VAL A 137 13.76 -2.79 -11.38
C VAL A 137 14.18 -3.62 -10.16
N LEU A 138 13.29 -4.48 -9.65
CA LEU A 138 13.56 -5.39 -8.53
C LEU A 138 12.98 -6.79 -8.80
N PRO A 139 13.53 -7.58 -9.74
CA PRO A 139 12.98 -8.88 -10.14
C PRO A 139 12.79 -9.84 -8.98
N ARG A 140 13.81 -9.96 -8.12
CA ARG A 140 13.76 -10.85 -6.95
C ARG A 140 12.67 -10.45 -5.94
N HIS A 141 12.51 -9.16 -5.70
CA HIS A 141 11.48 -8.64 -4.82
C HIS A 141 10.09 -8.77 -5.44
N CYS A 142 9.97 -8.64 -6.77
CA CYS A 142 8.74 -8.88 -7.52
C CYS A 142 8.29 -10.34 -7.36
N ASP A 143 9.19 -11.29 -7.57
CA ASP A 143 8.90 -12.71 -7.44
C ASP A 143 8.48 -13.08 -6.00
N GLU A 144 9.20 -12.58 -4.99
CA GLU A 144 8.82 -12.81 -3.59
C GLU A 144 7.46 -12.17 -3.26
N PHE A 145 7.21 -10.94 -3.72
CA PHE A 145 5.94 -10.25 -3.53
C PHE A 145 4.78 -11.08 -4.10
N ILE A 146 4.88 -11.50 -5.36
CA ILE A 146 3.85 -12.30 -6.03
C ILE A 146 3.66 -13.63 -5.29
N HIS A 147 4.74 -14.31 -4.93
CA HIS A 147 4.69 -15.59 -4.20
C HIS A 147 4.02 -15.45 -2.82
N CYS A 148 4.20 -14.30 -2.17
CA CYS A 148 3.62 -14.04 -0.86
C CYS A 148 2.13 -13.69 -0.91
N LEU A 149 1.56 -13.33 -2.08
CA LEU A 149 0.16 -12.91 -2.15
C LEU A 149 -0.78 -13.98 -1.56
N PRO A 150 -1.77 -13.59 -0.74
CA PRO A 150 -2.79 -14.52 -0.28
C PRO A 150 -3.74 -14.89 -1.42
N PHE A 151 -4.38 -16.07 -1.32
CA PHE A 151 -5.36 -16.54 -2.31
C PHE A 151 -4.81 -16.41 -3.74
N GLN A 152 -3.71 -17.13 -4.02
CA GLN A 152 -3.03 -17.11 -5.33
C GLN A 152 -3.98 -17.39 -6.49
N GLU A 153 -5.06 -18.14 -6.25
CA GLU A 153 -6.14 -18.38 -7.21
C GLU A 153 -6.74 -17.07 -7.75
N TYR A 154 -6.84 -16.03 -6.91
CA TYR A 154 -7.36 -14.70 -7.24
C TYR A 154 -6.27 -13.65 -7.46
N CYS A 155 -5.22 -13.65 -6.63
CA CYS A 155 -4.28 -12.55 -6.56
C CYS A 155 -3.03 -12.75 -7.43
N ASP A 156 -2.71 -13.97 -7.87
CA ASP A 156 -1.53 -14.20 -8.71
C ASP A 156 -1.77 -13.58 -10.11
N PRO A 157 -0.99 -12.57 -10.52
CA PRO A 157 -1.14 -11.92 -11.82
C PRO A 157 -0.56 -12.74 -12.98
N ARG A 158 0.15 -13.84 -12.72
CA ARG A 158 0.78 -14.71 -13.71
C ARG A 158 -0.02 -15.99 -13.92
N SER A 159 -0.48 -16.62 -12.84
CA SER A 159 -1.11 -17.97 -12.92
C SER A 159 -2.46 -18.12 -12.22
N GLY A 160 -3.00 -17.06 -11.62
CA GLY A 160 -4.26 -17.10 -10.85
C GLY A 160 -5.43 -17.60 -11.68
N ILE A 161 -5.99 -18.77 -11.33
CA ILE A 161 -7.03 -19.42 -12.14
C ILE A 161 -8.36 -18.65 -12.13
N LEU A 162 -8.64 -17.95 -11.04
CA LEU A 162 -9.83 -17.12 -10.82
C LEU A 162 -9.53 -15.63 -11.06
N ASN A 163 -8.28 -15.29 -11.39
CA ASN A 163 -7.88 -13.95 -11.78
C ASN A 163 -8.18 -13.73 -13.28
N LEU A 164 -9.29 -13.04 -13.57
CA LEU A 164 -9.71 -12.75 -14.93
C LEU A 164 -8.66 -11.97 -15.74
N ALA A 165 -7.83 -11.16 -15.09
CA ALA A 165 -6.76 -10.40 -15.75
C ALA A 165 -5.75 -11.31 -16.48
N THR A 166 -5.53 -12.53 -15.97
CA THR A 166 -4.65 -13.53 -16.59
C THR A 166 -5.25 -14.19 -17.83
N LYS A 167 -6.56 -14.05 -18.03
CA LYS A 167 -7.33 -14.68 -19.11
C LYS A 167 -7.76 -13.70 -20.19
N LEU A 168 -7.51 -12.40 -20.01
CA LEU A 168 -7.82 -11.40 -21.02
C LEU A 168 -6.93 -11.60 -22.25
N PRO A 169 -7.52 -11.53 -23.47
CA PRO A 169 -6.74 -11.70 -24.68
C PRO A 169 -5.77 -10.50 -24.89
N PRO A 170 -4.64 -10.70 -25.60
CA PRO A 170 -3.57 -9.70 -25.69
C PRO A 170 -3.98 -8.36 -26.33
N ASN A 171 -5.07 -8.36 -27.10
CA ASN A 171 -5.60 -7.20 -27.81
C ASN A 171 -6.52 -6.31 -26.95
N VAL A 172 -6.85 -6.73 -25.73
CA VAL A 172 -7.55 -5.88 -24.76
C VAL A 172 -6.53 -4.99 -24.08
N ILE A 173 -6.84 -3.70 -23.94
CA ILE A 173 -6.04 -2.79 -23.12
C ILE A 173 -6.04 -3.37 -21.70
N LYS A 174 -4.92 -3.95 -21.31
CA LYS A 174 -4.72 -4.36 -19.93
C LYS A 174 -4.76 -3.08 -19.11
N LEU A 175 -5.68 -3.02 -18.16
CA LEU A 175 -5.55 -2.10 -17.04
C LEU A 175 -4.15 -2.31 -16.46
N ASP A 176 -3.52 -1.22 -16.00
CA ASP A 176 -2.24 -1.28 -15.30
C ASP A 176 -2.44 -2.00 -13.95
N LEU A 177 -2.41 -3.33 -14.02
CA LEU A 177 -2.66 -4.30 -12.94
C LEU A 177 -1.34 -4.87 -12.39
N GLY A 178 -0.21 -4.31 -12.81
CA GLY A 178 1.11 -4.70 -12.31
C GLY A 178 1.29 -4.31 -10.84
N PRO A 179 2.23 -4.95 -10.14
CA PRO A 179 2.58 -4.53 -8.78
C PRO A 179 3.11 -3.09 -8.80
N LYS A 180 2.47 -2.23 -8.00
CA LYS A 180 2.90 -0.85 -7.73
C LYS A 180 3.47 -0.74 -6.34
N SER A 181 4.48 0.11 -6.18
CA SER A 181 5.10 0.33 -4.88
C SER A 181 4.86 1.75 -4.39
N TYR A 182 4.38 1.84 -3.16
CA TYR A 182 4.11 3.10 -2.47
C TYR A 182 5.09 3.25 -1.33
N ILE A 183 6.15 4.04 -1.55
CA ILE A 183 7.16 4.32 -0.52
C ILE A 183 6.99 5.75 -0.07
N ALA A 184 6.76 5.93 1.23
CA ALA A 184 6.54 7.23 1.82
C ALA A 184 6.99 7.28 3.27
N TYR A 185 7.32 8.48 3.71
CA TYR A 185 7.69 8.72 5.09
C TYR A 185 6.44 8.68 5.96
N GLY A 186 6.62 8.25 7.20
CA GLY A 186 5.57 8.13 8.19
C GLY A 186 5.97 8.79 9.50
N THR A 187 4.98 9.28 10.23
CA THR A 187 5.11 9.66 11.64
C THR A 187 4.38 8.63 12.49
N LYS A 188 4.86 8.43 13.72
CA LYS A 188 4.17 7.56 14.69
C LYS A 188 2.83 8.15 15.13
N ASP A 189 2.81 9.47 15.32
CA ASP A 189 1.67 10.21 15.81
C ASP A 189 1.05 11.03 14.67
N GLU A 190 -0.28 11.15 14.67
CA GLU A 190 -1.01 12.06 13.78
C GLU A 190 -0.86 13.49 14.30
N LEU A 191 -0.27 14.38 13.50
CA LEU A 191 0.08 15.73 13.92
C LEU A 191 -0.94 16.79 13.44
N GLY A 192 -2.12 16.36 13.01
CA GLY A 192 -3.29 17.22 12.75
C GLY A 192 -3.20 18.12 11.51
N ARG A 193 -2.16 17.98 10.67
CA ARG A 193 -1.99 18.75 9.42
C ARG A 193 -2.41 18.00 8.15
N GLY A 194 -2.96 16.80 8.30
CA GLY A 194 -3.24 15.92 7.18
C GLY A 194 -1.98 15.16 6.79
N ASP A 195 -1.64 14.15 7.58
CA ASP A 195 -0.48 13.26 7.35
C ASP A 195 -0.83 12.12 6.37
N SER A 196 -1.87 12.32 5.55
CA SER A 196 -2.36 11.32 4.62
C SER A 196 -1.43 11.23 3.41
N VAL A 197 -0.68 10.14 3.35
CA VAL A 197 0.18 9.79 2.20
C VAL A 197 -0.65 9.47 0.96
N THR A 198 -1.87 8.95 1.14
CA THR A 198 -2.77 8.54 0.05
C THR A 198 -4.13 9.17 0.24
N LYS A 199 -4.51 10.06 -0.68
CA LYS A 199 -5.82 10.71 -0.67
C LYS A 199 -6.93 9.68 -0.94
N LEU A 200 -8.12 9.96 -0.44
CA LEU A 200 -9.30 9.15 -0.71
C LEU A 200 -9.56 9.07 -2.22
N HIS A 201 -9.68 7.86 -2.74
CA HIS A 201 -10.01 7.55 -4.12
C HIS A 201 -10.72 6.19 -4.19
N CYS A 202 -11.19 5.83 -5.38
CA CYS A 202 -11.78 4.52 -5.68
C CYS A 202 -11.00 3.92 -6.86
N ASP A 203 -10.55 2.69 -6.68
CA ASP A 203 -9.87 1.94 -7.74
C ASP A 203 -10.87 1.38 -8.75
N MET A 204 -10.45 1.30 -10.01
CA MET A 204 -11.27 0.74 -11.10
C MET A 204 -11.31 -0.79 -11.10
N ALA A 205 -10.47 -1.42 -10.29
CA ALA A 205 -10.31 -2.87 -10.20
C ALA A 205 -10.09 -3.29 -8.75
N ASP A 206 -10.26 -4.59 -8.51
CA ASP A 206 -9.93 -5.20 -7.23
C ASP A 206 -8.43 -5.06 -6.94
N ALA A 207 -8.09 -4.72 -5.69
CA ALA A 207 -6.71 -4.46 -5.29
C ALA A 207 -6.31 -5.24 -4.02
N VAL A 208 -5.08 -5.72 -4.00
CA VAL A 208 -4.44 -6.33 -2.83
C VAL A 208 -3.29 -5.44 -2.37
N TRP A 209 -3.32 -5.04 -1.09
CA TRP A 209 -2.29 -4.21 -0.48
C TRP A 209 -1.41 -5.07 0.43
N TYR A 210 -0.11 -5.02 0.20
CA TYR A 210 0.89 -5.72 1.00
C TYR A 210 1.75 -4.69 1.73
N ILE A 211 1.58 -4.63 3.04
CA ILE A 211 2.35 -3.69 3.87
C ILE A 211 3.67 -4.36 4.25
N ILE A 212 4.76 -3.69 3.93
CA ILE A 212 6.12 -4.05 4.32
C ILE A 212 6.62 -2.95 5.24
N LEU A 213 6.75 -3.28 6.53
CA LEU A 213 7.30 -2.40 7.56
C LEU A 213 8.81 -2.59 7.67
#